data_AF-A0A4V1IZ09-F1
#
_entry.id   AF-A0A4V1IZ09-F1
#
_cell.length_a   1.000
_cell.length_b   1.000
_cell.length_c   1.000
_cell.angle_alpha   90.00
_cell.angle_beta   90.00
_cell.angle_gamma   90.00
#
_symmetry.space_group_name_H-M   'P 1'
#
loop_
_entity.id
_entity.type
_entity.pdbx_description
1 polymer ?
#
loop_
_entity_poly.entity_id
_entity_poly.type
_entity_poly.pdbx_seq_one_letter_code
_entity_poly.pdbx_strand_id
1 'polypeptide(L)'
;VNSVLIYNVIGKERTYHLIACGIVLGKHLNSILVDSEKTAVECLNYLKEQRIGQATFLPLDSLYVKPINESLRNLDGCRLAIDVIRCESKFHVAVQYACGNSVICDDVEIAKDVNYNKRLGVKSITLDGVVIHKSGLISGGSSGFDGSTWDEQNIQEMKNERNELIANLNEISREKKKIQKLLFLKQDEIFKSFCERLKIENIRDYIDLEVKQKEIKLFELNQLKSKVSSDLKFENNLMNDFYKRFEELKKSINDLENDLELKNKNLNKIEKEKEISQINLDENLNKLNEFQEEYENIQEEFNKKKKLVHRLLTNYETSIKNKTSREALLERLVEEKKSVLIKCASQQIKIPITSGSLINGNAILDFSKLDNNSKINSTETKEIEFQEKLKSLQNDLEKISPNLKALNKFNEFQNQFKKSNDSFELARKNAKSIKQEFSIIQQSR
;
A
#
# COMPACT_ATOMS: atom_id res chain seq x y z
N VAL A 1 -37.83 17.63 60.35
CA VAL A 1 -36.80 16.56 60.38
C VAL A 1 -36.15 16.64 61.75
N ASN A 2 -36.34 15.63 62.60
CA ASN A 2 -35.65 15.55 63.88
C ASN A 2 -34.25 14.99 63.62
N SER A 3 -33.37 15.84 63.08
CA SER A 3 -31.96 15.50 62.89
C SER A 3 -31.11 16.21 63.94
N VAL A 4 -30.25 15.45 64.61
CA VAL A 4 -29.37 15.99 65.66
C VAL A 4 -27.98 15.41 65.48
N LEU A 5 -26.94 16.24 65.59
CA LEU A 5 -25.55 15.77 65.58
C LEU A 5 -25.27 14.95 66.84
N ILE A 6 -24.53 13.84 66.72
CA ILE A 6 -24.08 13.05 67.87
C ILE A 6 -23.39 13.93 68.92
N TYR A 7 -22.59 14.89 68.47
CA TYR A 7 -21.96 15.90 69.33
C TYR A 7 -22.94 16.62 70.27
N ASN A 8 -24.11 17.04 69.79
CA ASN A 8 -25.10 17.79 70.58
C ASN A 8 -25.89 16.93 71.58
N VAL A 9 -25.73 15.61 71.52
CA VAL A 9 -26.52 14.64 72.30
C VAL A 9 -25.74 14.07 73.47
N ILE A 10 -24.41 14.18 73.44
CA ILE A 10 -23.52 13.64 74.47
C ILE A 10 -23.37 14.64 75.62
N GLY A 11 -23.51 14.15 76.84
CA GLY A 11 -23.29 14.92 78.06
C GLY A 11 -21.82 15.28 78.25
N LYS A 12 -21.55 16.54 78.63
CA LYS A 12 -20.21 17.04 78.94
C LYS A 12 -19.76 16.51 80.31
N GLU A 13 -19.11 15.34 80.34
CA GLU A 13 -18.47 14.84 81.56
C GLU A 13 -17.09 15.47 81.81
N ARG A 14 -16.49 15.11 82.96
CA ARG A 14 -15.24 15.65 83.53
C ARG A 14 -14.16 15.85 82.46
N THR A 15 -13.51 17.01 82.50
CA THR A 15 -12.55 17.54 81.52
C THR A 15 -11.43 16.57 81.10
N TYR A 16 -11.05 15.63 81.96
CA TYR A 16 -9.96 14.69 81.69
C TYR A 16 -10.31 13.55 80.72
N HIS A 17 -11.59 13.21 80.51
CA HIS A 17 -12.00 12.18 79.54
C HIS A 17 -12.34 12.74 78.15
N LEU A 18 -12.40 14.06 78.00
CA LEU A 18 -12.93 14.71 76.80
C LEU A 18 -12.15 14.34 75.54
N ILE A 19 -10.82 14.30 75.65
CA ILE A 19 -9.91 13.94 74.55
C ILE A 19 -10.12 12.49 74.14
N ALA A 20 -10.13 11.57 75.11
CA ALA A 20 -10.38 10.16 74.87
C ALA A 20 -11.76 9.91 74.24
N CYS A 21 -12.82 10.56 74.74
CA CYS A 21 -14.18 10.45 74.19
C CYS A 21 -14.27 11.00 72.75
N GLY A 22 -13.65 12.14 72.47
CA GLY A 22 -13.58 12.70 71.12
C GLY A 22 -12.91 11.76 70.13
N ILE A 23 -11.82 11.11 70.55
CA ILE A 23 -11.05 10.16 69.72
C ILE A 23 -11.76 8.80 69.58
N VAL A 24 -12.50 8.37 70.60
CA VAL A 24 -13.37 7.18 70.51
C VAL A 24 -14.39 7.38 69.40
N LEU A 25 -15.13 8.49 69.45
CA LEU A 25 -16.19 8.82 68.50
C LEU A 25 -15.62 9.13 67.10
N GLY A 26 -14.48 9.82 67.05
CA GLY A 26 -13.75 10.13 65.82
C GLY A 26 -14.66 10.68 64.72
N LYS A 27 -14.70 10.00 63.57
CA LYS A 27 -15.57 10.37 62.43
C LYS A 27 -17.08 10.40 62.76
N HIS A 28 -17.51 9.67 63.78
CA HIS A 28 -18.91 9.61 64.19
C HIS A 28 -19.35 10.83 65.01
N LEU A 29 -18.41 11.66 65.47
CA LEU A 29 -18.74 12.91 66.18
C LEU A 29 -19.62 13.83 65.32
N ASN A 30 -19.31 13.93 64.03
CA ASN A 30 -20.04 14.73 63.04
C ASN A 30 -21.14 13.94 62.31
N SER A 31 -21.47 12.73 62.77
CA SER A 31 -22.59 11.98 62.19
C SER A 31 -23.93 12.54 62.66
N ILE A 32 -24.88 12.62 61.73
CA ILE A 32 -26.22 13.16 61.96
C ILE A 32 -27.16 12.00 62.28
N LEU A 33 -27.74 12.03 63.48
CA LEU A 33 -28.79 11.09 63.89
C LEU A 33 -30.09 11.45 63.18
N VAL A 34 -30.74 10.46 62.59
CA VAL A 34 -32.07 10.60 61.96
C VAL A 34 -32.99 9.52 62.50
N ASP A 35 -34.29 9.78 62.45
CA ASP A 35 -35.34 8.87 62.90
C ASP A 35 -35.38 7.58 62.08
N SER A 36 -35.31 7.68 60.75
CA SER A 36 -35.47 6.53 59.84
C SER A 36 -34.48 6.49 58.67
N GLU A 37 -34.30 5.29 58.11
CA GLU A 37 -33.54 5.11 56.86
C GLU A 37 -34.09 5.97 55.71
N LYS A 38 -35.41 6.10 55.61
CA LYS A 38 -36.07 6.91 54.57
C LYS A 38 -35.61 8.37 54.64
N THR A 39 -35.60 8.93 55.84
CA THR A 39 -35.16 10.31 56.09
C THR A 39 -33.68 10.51 55.79
N ALA A 40 -32.83 9.49 56.04
CA ALA A 40 -31.43 9.53 55.65
C ALA A 40 -31.25 9.65 54.13
N VAL A 41 -32.01 8.86 53.36
CA VAL A 41 -31.95 8.86 51.88
C VAL A 41 -32.43 10.20 51.32
N GLU A 42 -33.51 10.76 51.86
CA GLU A 42 -34.00 12.09 51.47
C GLU A 42 -32.95 13.18 51.72
N CYS A 43 -32.32 13.19 52.90
CA CYS A 43 -31.24 14.13 53.21
C CYS A 43 -30.02 13.96 52.30
N LEU A 44 -29.67 12.72 51.91
CA LEU A 44 -28.56 12.44 51.00
C LEU A 44 -28.85 12.98 49.58
N ASN A 45 -30.06 12.80 49.08
CA ASN A 45 -30.47 13.32 47.78
C ASN A 45 -30.42 14.85 47.77
N TYR A 46 -30.89 15.49 48.85
CA TYR A 46 -30.81 16.93 49.02
C TYR A 46 -29.35 17.45 48.97
N LEU A 47 -28.42 16.78 49.67
CA LEU A 47 -27.00 17.17 49.64
C LEU A 47 -26.38 17.04 48.23
N LYS A 48 -26.79 16.04 47.45
CA LYS A 48 -26.33 15.84 46.06
C LYS A 48 -26.85 16.91 45.13
N GLU A 49 -28.13 17.24 45.19
CA GLU A 49 -28.75 18.26 44.34
C GLU A 49 -28.14 19.64 44.56
N GLN A 50 -27.91 20.00 45.83
CA GLN A 50 -27.39 21.31 46.21
C GLN A 50 -25.84 21.38 46.23
N ARG A 51 -25.15 20.25 45.99
CA ARG A 51 -23.68 20.14 46.04
C ARG A 51 -23.05 20.66 47.35
N ILE A 52 -23.72 20.40 48.48
CA ILE A 52 -23.35 20.94 49.80
C ILE A 52 -22.21 20.14 50.48
N GLY A 53 -21.85 18.97 49.95
CA GLY A 53 -20.71 18.17 50.42
C GLY A 53 -21.11 16.76 50.87
N GLN A 54 -20.34 16.17 51.78
CA GLN A 54 -20.55 14.82 52.29
C GLN A 54 -20.90 14.84 53.78
N ALA A 55 -21.95 14.10 54.15
CA ALA A 55 -22.33 13.88 55.55
C ALA A 55 -22.63 12.39 55.79
N THR A 56 -22.47 11.93 57.03
CA THR A 56 -22.82 10.56 57.45
C THR A 56 -24.10 10.61 58.29
N PHE A 57 -25.12 9.85 57.89
CA PHE A 57 -26.39 9.76 58.60
C PHE A 57 -26.50 8.41 59.33
N LEU A 58 -27.01 8.42 60.56
CA LEU A 58 -27.20 7.23 61.38
C LEU A 58 -28.71 7.09 61.71
N PRO A 59 -29.42 6.19 61.01
CA PRO A 59 -30.86 6.00 61.20
C PRO A 59 -31.16 5.16 62.46
N LEU A 60 -31.88 5.74 63.41
CA LEU A 60 -32.12 5.12 64.73
C LEU A 60 -32.98 3.84 64.66
N ASP A 61 -33.85 3.71 63.66
CA ASP A 61 -34.74 2.56 63.47
C ASP A 61 -34.05 1.29 62.94
N SER A 62 -32.98 1.46 62.17
CA SER A 62 -32.34 0.42 61.34
C SER A 62 -30.86 0.23 61.68
N LEU A 63 -30.32 0.97 62.67
CA LEU A 63 -28.93 0.88 63.07
C LEU A 63 -28.62 -0.45 63.77
N TYR A 64 -27.85 -1.31 63.09
CA TYR A 64 -27.34 -2.54 63.69
C TYR A 64 -26.13 -2.27 64.57
N VAL A 65 -26.22 -2.65 65.84
CA VAL A 65 -25.17 -2.45 66.85
C VAL A 65 -24.67 -3.80 67.36
N LYS A 66 -23.35 -3.98 67.40
CA LYS A 66 -22.74 -5.18 67.96
C LYS A 66 -22.91 -5.20 69.49
N PRO A 67 -23.25 -6.35 70.09
CA PRO A 67 -23.38 -6.45 71.54
C PRO A 67 -22.04 -6.16 72.22
N ILE A 68 -22.12 -5.45 73.34
CA ILE A 68 -20.96 -5.11 74.15
C ILE A 68 -20.44 -6.39 74.83
N ASN A 69 -19.12 -6.59 74.81
CA ASN A 69 -18.52 -7.69 75.55
C ASN A 69 -18.36 -7.26 77.02
N GLU A 70 -19.24 -7.77 77.90
CA GLU A 70 -19.24 -7.45 79.33
C GLU A 70 -17.94 -7.82 80.04
N SER A 71 -17.18 -8.80 79.52
CA SER A 71 -15.88 -9.19 80.06
C SER A 71 -14.87 -8.04 80.07
N LEU A 72 -15.06 -7.03 79.21
CA LEU A 72 -14.20 -5.84 79.13
C LEU A 72 -14.41 -4.87 80.30
N ARG A 73 -15.50 -4.99 81.07
CA ARG A 73 -15.75 -4.18 82.27
C ARG A 73 -14.90 -4.61 83.47
N ASN A 74 -14.42 -5.86 83.47
CA ASN A 74 -13.68 -6.44 84.58
C ASN A 74 -12.14 -6.26 84.44
N LEU A 75 -11.69 -5.36 83.57
CA LEU A 75 -10.27 -5.10 83.34
C LEU A 75 -9.78 -3.96 84.25
N ASP A 76 -8.75 -4.22 85.05
CA ASP A 76 -8.15 -3.21 85.92
C ASP A 76 -7.51 -2.08 85.10
N GLY A 77 -7.80 -0.82 85.49
CA GLY A 77 -7.29 0.38 84.80
C GLY A 77 -7.94 0.68 83.44
N CYS A 78 -9.08 0.03 83.14
CA CYS A 78 -9.79 0.13 81.87
C CYS A 78 -11.29 0.38 82.09
N ARG A 79 -11.89 1.20 81.22
CA ARG A 79 -13.34 1.48 81.22
C ARG A 79 -13.89 1.38 79.81
N LEU A 80 -15.08 0.83 79.63
CA LEU A 80 -15.73 0.87 78.32
C LEU A 80 -16.13 2.30 77.98
N ALA A 81 -15.90 2.72 76.74
CA ALA A 81 -16.19 4.09 76.33
C ALA A 81 -17.68 4.46 76.43
N ILE A 82 -18.57 3.49 76.23
CA ILE A 82 -20.03 3.67 76.40
C ILE A 82 -20.43 3.95 77.85
N ASP A 83 -19.65 3.48 78.83
CA ASP A 83 -19.94 3.71 80.25
C ASP A 83 -19.44 5.09 80.71
N VAL A 84 -18.49 5.69 79.96
CA VAL A 84 -17.95 7.04 80.21
C VAL A 84 -18.80 8.12 79.52
N ILE A 85 -19.40 7.81 78.37
CA ILE A 85 -20.20 8.75 77.58
C ILE A 85 -21.66 8.72 78.06
N ARG A 86 -22.11 9.80 78.71
CA ARG A 86 -23.53 9.96 79.05
C ARG A 86 -24.34 10.42 77.83
N CYS A 87 -25.47 9.78 77.58
CA CYS A 87 -26.43 10.22 76.57
C CYS A 87 -27.86 9.92 77.03
N GLU A 88 -28.85 10.59 76.43
CA GLU A 88 -30.25 10.23 76.65
C GLU A 88 -30.55 8.81 76.12
N SER A 89 -31.48 8.10 76.77
CA SER A 89 -31.85 6.72 76.43
C SER A 89 -32.25 6.56 74.95
N LYS A 90 -32.89 7.58 74.37
CA LYS A 90 -33.31 7.59 72.95
C LYS A 90 -32.16 7.46 71.96
N PHE A 91 -30.96 7.90 72.33
CA PHE A 91 -29.79 7.93 71.44
C PHE A 91 -28.73 6.90 71.82
N HIS A 92 -29.01 6.07 72.83
CA HIS A 92 -28.08 5.08 73.35
C HIS A 92 -27.58 4.12 72.26
N VAL A 93 -28.46 3.67 71.37
CA VAL A 93 -28.13 2.79 70.24
C VAL A 93 -27.08 3.42 69.32
N ALA A 94 -27.23 4.71 68.99
CA ALA A 94 -26.28 5.40 68.12
C ALA A 94 -24.93 5.69 68.80
N VAL A 95 -24.94 6.01 70.09
CA VAL A 95 -23.72 6.19 70.86
C VAL A 95 -22.99 4.85 71.03
N GLN A 96 -23.71 3.77 71.29
CA GLN A 96 -23.17 2.41 71.36
C GLN A 96 -22.56 1.97 70.02
N TYR A 97 -23.19 2.32 68.90
CA TYR A 97 -22.63 2.10 67.57
C TYR A 97 -21.31 2.85 67.37
N ALA A 98 -21.30 4.15 67.71
CA ALA A 98 -20.13 5.01 67.55
C ALA A 98 -18.95 4.58 68.44
N CYS A 99 -19.23 4.16 69.68
CA CYS A 99 -18.23 3.73 70.65
C CYS A 99 -17.77 2.28 70.41
N GLY A 100 -18.69 1.38 70.06
CA GLY A 100 -18.46 -0.06 69.99
C GLY A 100 -17.82 -0.64 71.26
N ASN A 101 -17.05 -1.72 71.11
CA ASN A 101 -16.24 -2.32 72.18
C ASN A 101 -14.92 -1.58 72.39
N SER A 102 -14.93 -0.24 72.33
CA SER A 102 -13.74 0.56 72.59
C SER A 102 -13.56 0.74 74.10
N VAL A 103 -12.31 0.66 74.54
CA VAL A 103 -11.93 0.74 75.95
C VAL A 103 -11.03 1.95 76.14
N ILE A 104 -11.32 2.75 77.16
CA ILE A 104 -10.49 3.86 77.62
C ILE A 104 -9.58 3.33 78.73
N CYS A 105 -8.28 3.43 78.52
CA CYS A 105 -7.23 3.01 79.44
C CYS A 105 -6.64 4.25 80.12
N ASP A 106 -6.22 4.12 81.37
CA ASP A 106 -5.58 5.24 82.05
C ASP A 106 -4.18 5.52 81.45
N ASP A 107 -3.41 4.47 81.16
CA ASP A 107 -2.03 4.55 80.65
C ASP A 107 -1.78 3.75 79.36
N VAL A 108 -0.71 4.12 78.63
CA VAL A 108 -0.25 3.44 77.40
C VAL A 108 0.20 2.00 77.68
N GLU A 109 0.78 1.73 78.85
CA GLU A 109 1.21 0.38 79.24
C GLU A 109 0.01 -0.56 79.41
N ILE A 110 -1.06 -0.06 80.04
CA ILE A 110 -2.32 -0.78 80.21
C ILE A 110 -2.96 -1.05 78.83
N ALA A 111 -2.97 -0.06 77.94
CA ALA A 111 -3.48 -0.23 76.58
C ALA A 111 -2.69 -1.30 75.79
N LYS A 112 -1.35 -1.33 75.93
CA LYS A 112 -0.50 -2.35 75.33
C LYS A 112 -0.77 -3.74 75.91
N ASP A 113 -0.96 -3.86 77.22
CA ASP A 113 -1.30 -5.13 77.87
C ASP A 113 -2.61 -5.71 77.34
N VAL A 114 -3.65 -4.88 77.24
CA VAL A 114 -4.97 -5.27 76.73
C VAL A 114 -4.91 -5.75 75.27
N ASN A 115 -4.15 -5.06 74.42
CA ASN A 115 -4.12 -5.35 72.98
C ASN A 115 -3.09 -6.41 72.56
N TYR A 116 -1.89 -6.43 73.15
CA TYR A 116 -0.79 -7.31 72.73
C TYR A 116 -0.61 -8.55 73.62
N ASN A 117 -0.71 -8.40 74.94
CA ASN A 117 -0.54 -9.52 75.88
C ASN A 117 -1.82 -10.34 76.01
N LYS A 118 -2.94 -9.68 76.35
CA LYS A 118 -4.26 -10.31 76.50
C LYS A 118 -4.95 -10.59 75.17
N ARG A 119 -4.50 -9.97 74.07
CA ARG A 119 -4.98 -10.15 72.69
C ARG A 119 -6.51 -10.07 72.55
N LEU A 120 -7.14 -9.14 73.26
CA LEU A 120 -8.61 -9.02 73.32
C LEU A 120 -9.23 -8.45 72.03
N GLY A 121 -8.42 -7.97 71.07
CA GLY A 121 -8.91 -7.50 69.77
C GLY A 121 -9.83 -6.28 69.84
N VAL A 122 -9.64 -5.42 70.85
CA VAL A 122 -10.44 -4.21 71.11
C VAL A 122 -9.69 -2.95 70.67
N LYS A 123 -10.43 -1.84 70.47
CA LYS A 123 -9.81 -0.52 70.25
C LYS A 123 -9.54 0.07 71.64
N SER A 124 -8.28 0.26 72.02
CA SER A 124 -7.92 0.90 73.28
C SER A 124 -7.47 2.34 73.03
N ILE A 125 -7.90 3.26 73.88
CA ILE A 125 -7.57 4.69 73.81
C ILE A 125 -7.09 5.12 75.19
N THR A 126 -5.95 5.82 75.29
CA THR A 126 -5.49 6.39 76.56
C THR A 126 -6.10 7.76 76.83
N LEU A 127 -6.06 8.21 78.08
CA LEU A 127 -6.50 9.57 78.44
C LEU A 127 -5.71 10.65 77.68
N ASP A 128 -4.43 10.41 77.41
CA ASP A 128 -3.55 11.28 76.63
C ASP A 128 -3.77 11.22 75.11
N GLY A 129 -4.74 10.42 74.64
CA GLY A 129 -5.15 10.38 73.23
C GLY A 129 -4.32 9.46 72.33
N VAL A 130 -3.56 8.50 72.88
CA VAL A 130 -2.92 7.42 72.11
C VAL A 130 -3.96 6.34 71.84
N VAL A 131 -4.10 5.94 70.57
CA VAL A 131 -5.05 4.91 70.12
C VAL A 131 -4.31 3.67 69.67
N ILE A 132 -4.70 2.51 70.20
CA ILE A 132 -4.33 1.21 69.63
C ILE A 132 -5.57 0.61 68.97
N HIS A 133 -5.52 0.48 67.65
CA HIS A 133 -6.61 -0.10 66.86
C HIS A 133 -6.74 -1.60 67.11
N LYS A 134 -7.90 -2.18 66.78
CA LYS A 134 -8.14 -3.64 66.85
C LYS A 134 -7.14 -4.47 66.04
N SER A 135 -6.56 -3.87 64.98
CA SER A 135 -5.52 -4.46 64.13
C SER A 135 -4.11 -4.38 64.73
N GLY A 136 -3.93 -3.74 65.89
CA GLY A 136 -2.63 -3.54 66.52
C GLY A 136 -1.83 -2.34 66.01
N LEU A 137 -2.42 -1.48 65.16
CA LEU A 137 -1.83 -0.19 64.77
C LEU A 137 -1.90 0.80 65.93
N ILE A 138 -0.81 1.54 66.18
CA ILE A 138 -0.76 2.59 67.20
C ILE A 138 -0.77 3.95 66.50
N SER A 139 -1.66 4.83 66.95
CA SER A 139 -1.85 6.19 66.44
C SER A 139 -1.72 7.16 67.62
N GLY A 140 -0.82 8.13 67.57
CA GLY A 140 -0.64 9.12 68.62
C GLY A 140 0.09 10.37 68.12
N GLY A 141 -0.25 11.54 68.68
CA GLY A 141 0.32 12.84 68.32
C GLY A 141 -0.60 13.99 68.75
N SER A 142 -0.03 15.17 69.04
CA SER A 142 -0.76 16.36 69.50
C SER A 142 -1.67 16.99 68.44
N SER A 143 -1.74 16.45 67.22
CA SER A 143 -2.40 17.05 66.06
C SER A 143 -3.74 16.41 65.70
N GLY A 144 -4.34 15.60 66.58
CA GLY A 144 -5.53 14.80 66.24
C GLY A 144 -6.88 15.34 66.70
N PHE A 145 -6.93 16.09 67.81
CA PHE A 145 -8.18 16.56 68.41
C PHE A 145 -7.89 17.69 69.41
N ASP A 146 -7.85 18.94 68.92
CA ASP A 146 -7.92 20.10 69.81
C ASP A 146 -9.35 20.20 70.32
N GLY A 147 -9.55 20.26 71.63
CA GLY A 147 -10.86 20.42 72.27
C GLY A 147 -11.67 21.65 71.80
N SER A 148 -11.13 22.46 70.89
CA SER A 148 -11.76 23.59 70.17
C SER A 148 -13.13 23.25 69.54
N THR A 149 -13.37 21.99 69.15
CA THR A 149 -14.72 21.58 68.67
C THR A 149 -15.79 21.71 69.76
N TRP A 150 -15.39 21.77 71.04
CA TRP A 150 -16.26 21.92 72.21
C TRP A 150 -16.39 23.36 72.74
N ASP A 151 -15.73 24.35 72.11
CA ASP A 151 -15.82 25.77 72.50
C ASP A 151 -17.14 26.39 72.01
N GLU A 152 -18.19 26.15 72.78
CA GLU A 152 -19.51 26.76 72.61
C GLU A 152 -19.45 28.30 72.70
N GLN A 153 -18.42 28.83 73.38
CA GLN A 153 -18.12 30.26 73.48
C GLN A 153 -17.74 30.89 72.13
N ASN A 154 -16.82 30.26 71.38
CA ASN A 154 -16.40 30.75 70.05
C ASN A 154 -17.57 30.74 69.05
N ILE A 155 -18.41 29.69 69.09
CA ILE A 155 -19.60 29.62 68.22
C ILE A 155 -20.60 30.72 68.57
N GLN A 156 -20.76 31.03 69.86
CA GLN A 156 -21.69 32.06 70.31
C GLN A 156 -21.18 33.47 69.96
N GLU A 157 -19.87 33.71 70.05
CA GLU A 157 -19.23 34.95 69.60
C GLU A 157 -19.44 35.18 68.10
N MET A 158 -19.16 34.16 67.26
CA MET A 158 -19.41 34.25 65.82
C MET A 158 -20.89 34.48 65.46
N LYS A 159 -21.81 33.90 66.24
CA LYS A 159 -23.26 34.15 66.05
C LYS A 159 -23.63 35.59 66.39
N ASN A 160 -23.04 36.16 67.43
CA ASN A 160 -23.26 37.55 67.82
C ASN A 160 -22.72 38.50 66.74
N GLU A 161 -21.50 38.29 66.25
CA GLU A 161 -20.92 39.06 65.15
C GLU A 161 -21.78 39.00 63.88
N ARG A 162 -22.26 37.81 63.51
CA ARG A 162 -23.17 37.64 62.37
C ARG A 162 -24.44 38.48 62.55
N ASN A 163 -25.04 38.46 63.74
CA ASN A 163 -26.28 39.18 64.00
C ASN A 163 -26.05 40.71 63.96
N GLU A 164 -24.90 41.20 64.46
CA GLU A 164 -24.50 42.60 64.34
C GLU A 164 -24.31 43.02 62.87
N LEU A 165 -23.61 42.22 62.07
CA LEU A 165 -23.42 42.49 60.64
C LEU A 165 -24.76 42.53 59.88
N ILE A 166 -25.70 41.65 60.23
CA ILE A 166 -27.06 41.68 59.65
C ILE A 166 -27.81 42.95 60.06
N ALA A 167 -27.68 43.38 61.32
CA ALA A 167 -28.29 44.63 61.78
C ALA A 167 -27.73 45.83 61.01
N ASN A 168 -26.40 45.89 60.85
CA ASN A 168 -25.71 46.94 60.10
C ASN A 168 -26.13 46.94 58.62
N LEU A 169 -26.22 45.78 57.96
CA LEU A 169 -26.72 45.68 56.59
C LEU A 169 -28.14 46.20 56.42
N ASN A 170 -29.02 45.88 57.39
CA ASN A 170 -30.39 46.36 57.37
C ASN A 170 -30.46 47.89 57.56
N GLU A 171 -29.61 48.45 58.43
CA GLU A 171 -29.50 49.89 58.62
C GLU A 171 -29.00 50.60 57.36
N ILE A 172 -27.90 50.12 56.77
CA ILE A 172 -27.35 50.64 55.51
C ILE A 172 -28.40 50.54 54.38
N SER A 173 -29.17 49.45 54.31
CA SER A 173 -30.24 49.31 53.32
C SER A 173 -31.37 50.33 53.53
N ARG A 174 -31.73 50.62 54.79
CA ARG A 174 -32.72 51.66 55.11
C ARG A 174 -32.21 53.05 54.74
N GLU A 175 -30.96 53.37 55.04
CA GLU A 175 -30.34 54.63 54.67
C GLU A 175 -30.25 54.79 53.15
N LYS A 176 -29.81 53.75 52.43
CA LYS A 176 -29.81 53.73 50.97
C LYS A 176 -31.20 54.02 50.39
N LYS A 177 -32.26 53.43 50.93
CA LYS A 177 -33.64 53.71 50.51
C LYS A 177 -34.06 55.15 50.79
N LYS A 178 -33.67 55.73 51.93
CA LYS A 178 -33.95 57.14 52.26
C LYS A 178 -33.24 58.07 51.28
N ILE A 179 -31.95 57.85 51.02
CA ILE A 179 -31.15 58.63 50.08
C ILE A 179 -31.71 58.50 48.66
N GLN A 180 -32.08 57.30 48.22
CA GLN A 180 -32.72 57.09 46.91
C GLN A 180 -34.02 57.89 46.76
N LYS A 181 -34.89 57.88 47.78
CA LYS A 181 -36.12 58.69 47.75
C LYS A 181 -35.83 60.19 47.64
N LEU A 182 -34.84 60.68 48.39
CA LEU A 182 -34.46 62.10 48.37
C LEU A 182 -33.84 62.49 47.02
N LEU A 183 -33.00 61.62 46.46
CA LEU A 183 -32.45 61.77 45.12
C LEU A 183 -33.57 61.83 44.08
N PHE A 184 -34.60 60.98 44.22
CA PHE A 184 -35.73 60.98 43.29
C PHE A 184 -36.51 62.28 43.32
N LEU A 185 -36.82 62.79 44.51
CA LEU A 185 -37.48 64.09 44.66
C LEU A 185 -36.66 65.22 44.04
N LYS A 186 -35.34 65.22 44.24
CA LYS A 186 -34.44 66.24 43.66
C LYS A 186 -34.33 66.14 42.14
N GLN A 187 -34.28 64.92 41.59
CA GLN A 187 -34.30 64.72 40.14
C GLN A 187 -35.61 65.23 39.53
N ASP A 188 -36.75 64.90 40.14
CA ASP A 188 -38.06 65.32 39.63
C ASP A 188 -38.21 66.86 39.69
N GLU A 189 -37.62 67.51 40.69
CA GLU A 189 -37.53 68.98 40.79
C GLU A 189 -36.66 69.59 39.67
N ILE A 190 -35.44 69.07 39.46
CA ILE A 190 -34.49 69.58 38.46
C ILE A 190 -35.03 69.41 37.03
N PHE A 191 -35.61 68.24 36.74
CA PHE A 191 -36.05 67.87 35.39
C PHE A 191 -37.53 68.17 35.12
N LYS A 192 -38.26 68.81 36.05
CA LYS A 192 -39.69 69.12 35.92
C LYS A 192 -40.05 69.77 34.58
N SER A 193 -39.32 70.82 34.19
CA SER A 193 -39.55 71.57 32.95
C SER A 193 -39.22 70.76 31.67
N PHE A 194 -38.35 69.75 31.78
CA PHE A 194 -38.03 68.82 30.70
C PHE A 194 -39.14 67.76 30.55
N CYS A 195 -39.57 67.18 31.66
CA CYS A 195 -40.67 66.20 31.72
C CYS A 195 -42.00 66.79 31.21
N GLU A 196 -42.34 68.02 31.61
CA GLU A 196 -43.55 68.73 31.13
C GLU A 196 -43.51 68.98 29.61
N ARG A 197 -42.34 69.34 29.07
CA ARG A 197 -42.16 69.60 27.63
C ARG A 197 -42.34 68.35 26.78
N LEU A 198 -41.84 67.21 27.27
CA LEU A 198 -41.90 65.93 26.56
C LEU A 198 -43.14 65.10 26.92
N LYS A 199 -43.97 65.57 27.86
CA LYS A 199 -45.15 64.86 28.40
C LYS A 199 -44.81 63.49 28.98
N ILE A 200 -43.75 63.42 29.77
CA ILE A 200 -43.28 62.21 30.46
C ILE A 200 -43.43 62.43 31.97
N GLU A 201 -43.88 61.43 32.73
CA GLU A 201 -44.15 61.57 34.17
C GLU A 201 -42.89 61.86 35.00
N ASN A 202 -41.78 61.17 34.71
CA ASN A 202 -40.50 61.40 35.38
C ASN A 202 -39.32 61.15 34.42
N ILE A 203 -38.13 61.64 34.80
CA ILE A 203 -36.91 61.49 33.99
C ILE A 203 -36.44 60.03 33.87
N ARG A 204 -36.82 59.17 34.83
CA ARG A 204 -36.39 57.76 34.88
C ARG A 204 -37.05 56.96 33.78
N ASP A 205 -38.33 57.18 33.52
CA ASP A 205 -39.07 56.53 32.45
C ASP A 205 -38.45 56.88 31.08
N TYR A 206 -37.99 58.13 30.91
CA TYR A 206 -37.25 58.53 29.72
C TYR A 206 -35.92 57.79 29.59
N ILE A 207 -35.12 57.74 30.67
CA ILE A 207 -33.83 57.03 30.68
C ILE A 207 -34.04 55.54 30.42
N ASP A 208 -35.03 54.91 31.05
CA ASP A 208 -35.35 53.49 30.88
C ASP A 208 -35.79 53.18 29.45
N LEU A 209 -36.60 54.06 28.84
CA LEU A 209 -36.96 53.95 27.43
C LEU A 209 -35.73 54.09 26.52
N GLU A 210 -34.84 55.05 26.79
CA GLU A 210 -33.63 55.26 25.99
C GLU A 210 -32.65 54.08 26.13
N VAL A 211 -32.49 53.54 27.34
CA VAL A 211 -31.69 52.34 27.61
C VAL A 211 -32.26 51.14 26.87
N LYS A 212 -33.58 50.89 26.98
CA LYS A 212 -34.24 49.79 26.24
C LYS A 212 -34.08 49.94 24.73
N GLN A 213 -34.20 51.15 24.19
CA GLN A 213 -33.98 51.39 22.76
C GLN A 213 -32.53 51.09 22.35
N LYS A 214 -31.55 51.47 23.16
CA LYS A 214 -30.13 51.15 22.91
C LYS A 214 -29.87 49.65 23.04
N GLU A 215 -30.48 48.97 24.01
CA GLU A 215 -30.38 47.52 24.18
C GLU A 215 -30.95 46.76 22.98
N ILE A 216 -32.10 47.18 22.45
CA ILE A 216 -32.71 46.60 21.23
C ILE A 216 -31.76 46.78 20.04
N LYS A 217 -31.25 47.99 19.81
CA LYS A 217 -30.28 48.26 18.73
C LYS A 217 -29.00 47.44 18.89
N LEU A 218 -28.50 47.29 20.12
CA LEU A 218 -27.33 46.47 20.40
C LEU A 218 -27.60 45.00 20.10
N PHE A 219 -28.79 44.50 20.42
CA PHE A 219 -29.21 43.14 20.10
C PHE A 219 -29.28 42.91 18.59
N GLU A 220 -29.91 43.81 17.83
CA GLU A 220 -29.96 43.76 16.37
C GLU A 220 -28.56 43.79 15.73
N LEU A 221 -27.69 44.68 16.22
CA LEU A 221 -26.31 44.78 15.76
C LEU A 221 -25.53 43.48 16.02
N ASN A 222 -25.71 42.87 17.19
CA ASN A 222 -25.06 41.61 17.53
C ASN A 222 -25.57 40.45 16.68
N GLN A 223 -26.87 40.41 16.37
CA GLN A 223 -27.43 39.42 15.47
C GLN A 223 -26.85 39.57 14.06
N LEU A 224 -26.75 40.80 13.55
CA LEU A 224 -26.17 41.08 12.24
C LEU A 224 -24.68 40.74 12.19
N LYS A 225 -23.92 41.10 13.25
CA LYS A 225 -22.51 40.72 13.40
C LYS A 225 -22.35 39.20 13.43
N SER A 226 -23.21 38.47 14.14
CA SER A 226 -23.18 37.01 14.18
C SER A 226 -23.41 36.43 12.79
N LYS A 227 -24.40 36.93 12.05
CA LYS A 227 -24.69 36.48 10.68
C LYS A 227 -23.50 36.70 9.74
N VAL A 228 -22.98 37.92 9.68
CA VAL A 228 -21.80 38.26 8.87
C VAL A 228 -20.59 37.41 9.27
N SER A 229 -20.39 37.14 10.57
CA SER A 229 -19.29 36.29 11.02
C SER A 229 -19.42 34.83 10.59
N SER A 230 -20.65 34.32 10.50
CA SER A 230 -20.93 32.98 10.00
C SER A 230 -20.72 32.90 8.49
N ASP A 231 -21.20 33.90 7.74
CA ASP A 231 -21.02 33.99 6.29
C ASP A 231 -19.53 34.09 5.93
N LEU A 232 -18.76 34.92 6.65
CA LEU A 232 -17.32 35.07 6.46
C LEU A 232 -16.56 33.78 6.77
N LYS A 233 -16.96 33.04 7.83
CA LYS A 233 -16.40 31.71 8.12
C LYS A 233 -16.68 30.71 7.01
N PHE A 234 -17.90 30.73 6.46
CA PHE A 234 -18.28 29.87 5.36
C PHE A 234 -17.48 30.17 4.08
N GLU A 235 -17.37 31.43 3.70
CA GLU A 235 -16.54 31.86 2.55
C GLU A 235 -15.07 31.50 2.75
N ASN A 236 -14.50 31.69 3.93
CA ASN A 236 -13.12 31.29 4.23
C ASN A 236 -12.91 29.79 4.11
N ASN A 237 -13.87 28.97 4.57
CA ASN A 237 -13.78 27.51 4.44
C ASN A 237 -13.84 27.10 2.97
N LEU A 238 -14.76 27.66 2.19
CA LEU A 238 -14.82 27.43 0.74
C LEU A 238 -13.52 27.82 0.05
N MET A 239 -12.98 29.00 0.38
CA MET A 239 -11.73 29.50 -0.19
C MET A 239 -10.55 28.56 0.12
N ASN A 240 -10.45 28.07 1.37
CA ASN A 240 -9.42 27.10 1.76
C ASN A 240 -9.55 25.78 0.99
N ASP A 241 -10.77 25.30 0.75
CA ASP A 241 -10.99 24.08 -0.04
C ASP A 241 -10.63 24.28 -1.51
N PHE A 242 -10.93 25.46 -2.09
CA PHE A 242 -10.47 25.83 -3.43
C PHE A 242 -8.93 25.90 -3.50
N TYR A 243 -8.26 26.49 -2.50
CA TYR A 243 -6.80 26.53 -2.45
C TYR A 243 -6.17 25.13 -2.39
N LYS A 244 -6.72 24.22 -1.59
CA LYS A 244 -6.24 22.82 -1.54
C LYS A 244 -6.38 22.13 -2.90
N ARG A 245 -7.54 22.24 -3.55
CA ARG A 245 -7.77 21.69 -4.89
C ARG A 245 -6.83 22.30 -5.92
N PHE A 246 -6.57 23.61 -5.83
CA PHE A 246 -5.64 24.29 -6.72
C PHE A 246 -4.21 23.76 -6.56
N GLU A 247 -3.76 23.53 -5.32
CA GLU A 247 -2.46 22.91 -5.06
C GLU A 247 -2.37 21.48 -5.60
N GLU A 248 -3.41 20.66 -5.41
CA GLU A 248 -3.47 19.29 -5.95
C GLU A 248 -3.40 19.28 -7.48
N LEU A 249 -4.18 20.14 -8.13
CA LEU A 249 -4.15 20.31 -9.59
C LEU A 249 -2.79 20.77 -10.07
N LYS A 250 -2.17 21.72 -9.37
CA LYS A 250 -0.83 22.22 -9.71
C LYS A 250 0.23 21.11 -9.62
N LYS A 251 0.17 20.26 -8.59
CA LYS A 251 1.04 19.08 -8.48
C LYS A 251 0.80 18.10 -9.64
N SER A 252 -0.46 17.79 -9.92
CA SER A 252 -0.81 16.89 -11.03
C SER A 252 -0.36 17.41 -12.40
N ILE A 253 -0.41 18.73 -12.64
CA ILE A 253 0.10 19.34 -13.88
C ILE A 253 1.62 19.14 -13.96
N ASN A 254 2.35 19.43 -12.88
CA ASN A 254 3.81 19.27 -12.84
C ASN A 254 4.23 17.81 -13.07
N ASP A 255 3.50 16.85 -12.49
CA ASP A 255 3.77 15.42 -12.71
C ASP A 255 3.51 15.02 -14.18
N LEU A 256 2.42 15.51 -14.78
CA LEU A 256 2.10 15.29 -16.20
C LEU A 256 3.14 15.93 -17.14
N GLU A 257 3.66 17.11 -16.79
CA GLU A 257 4.73 17.78 -17.55
C GLU A 257 6.03 16.96 -17.53
N ASN A 258 6.42 16.42 -16.37
CA ASN A 258 7.57 15.54 -16.24
C ASN A 258 7.39 14.24 -17.05
N ASP A 259 6.21 13.63 -16.99
CA ASP A 259 5.88 12.44 -17.77
C ASP A 259 5.91 12.70 -19.27
N LEU A 260 5.43 13.87 -19.72
CA LEU A 260 5.52 14.31 -21.11
C LEU A 260 6.96 14.47 -21.56
N GLU A 261 7.82 15.08 -20.74
CA GLU A 261 9.24 15.24 -21.06
C GLU A 261 9.94 13.88 -21.21
N LEU A 262 9.62 12.93 -20.32
CA LEU A 262 10.18 11.58 -20.32
C LEU A 262 9.70 10.78 -21.55
N LYS A 263 8.41 10.89 -21.90
CA LYS A 263 7.87 10.31 -23.13
C LYS A 263 8.48 10.91 -24.39
N ASN A 264 8.69 12.23 -24.45
CA ASN A 264 9.34 12.89 -25.59
C ASN A 264 10.80 12.45 -25.74
N LYS A 265 11.55 12.29 -24.64
CA LYS A 265 12.91 11.72 -24.68
C LYS A 265 12.91 10.30 -25.23
N ASN A 266 11.94 9.48 -24.87
CA ASN A 266 11.81 8.11 -25.39
C ASN A 266 11.37 8.08 -26.87
N LEU A 267 10.45 8.96 -27.27
CA LEU A 267 10.03 9.11 -28.67
C LEU A 267 11.25 9.42 -29.56
N ASN A 268 12.06 10.40 -29.16
CA ASN A 268 13.27 10.78 -29.89
C ASN A 268 14.30 9.64 -30.00
N LYS A 269 14.38 8.75 -28.99
CA LYS A 269 15.23 7.55 -29.06
C LYS A 269 14.69 6.57 -30.09
N ILE A 270 13.40 6.27 -30.04
CA ILE A 270 12.73 5.35 -30.98
C ILE A 270 12.82 5.88 -32.42
N GLU A 271 12.67 7.19 -32.63
CA GLU A 271 12.83 7.81 -33.95
C GLU A 271 14.24 7.62 -34.51
N LYS A 272 15.28 7.83 -33.70
CA LYS A 272 16.66 7.55 -34.11
C LYS A 272 16.91 6.08 -34.43
N GLU A 273 16.37 5.17 -33.60
CA GLU A 273 16.46 3.72 -33.85
C GLU A 273 15.74 3.31 -35.13
N LYS A 274 14.60 3.95 -35.44
CA LYS A 274 13.87 3.75 -36.68
C LYS A 274 14.66 4.24 -37.89
N GLU A 275 15.27 5.42 -37.82
CA GLU A 275 16.13 5.94 -38.90
C GLU A 275 17.30 5.00 -39.20
N ILE A 276 18.01 4.53 -38.17
CA ILE A 276 19.11 3.57 -38.33
C ILE A 276 18.59 2.27 -38.96
N SER A 277 17.45 1.77 -38.48
CA SER A 277 16.84 0.54 -39.01
C SER A 277 16.41 0.69 -40.47
N GLN A 278 15.95 1.89 -40.87
CA GLN A 278 15.57 2.21 -42.25
C GLN A 278 16.80 2.23 -43.17
N ILE A 279 17.89 2.88 -42.74
CA ILE A 279 19.16 2.89 -43.48
C ILE A 279 19.66 1.45 -43.70
N ASN A 280 19.64 0.62 -42.64
CA ASN A 280 20.03 -0.78 -42.74
C ASN A 280 19.14 -1.59 -43.69
N LEU A 281 17.83 -1.29 -43.75
CA LEU A 281 16.92 -1.93 -44.70
C LEU A 281 17.29 -1.58 -46.13
N ASP A 282 17.53 -0.30 -46.41
CA ASP A 282 17.88 0.19 -47.74
C ASP A 282 19.23 -0.39 -48.22
N GLU A 283 20.23 -0.47 -47.33
CA GLU A 283 21.49 -1.14 -47.62
C GLU A 283 21.31 -2.63 -47.96
N ASN A 284 20.46 -3.33 -47.22
CA ASN A 284 20.20 -4.75 -47.47
C ASN A 284 19.39 -4.98 -48.74
N LEU A 285 18.48 -4.07 -49.10
CA LEU A 285 17.76 -4.10 -50.37
C LEU A 285 18.71 -3.90 -51.56
N ASN A 286 19.65 -2.97 -51.44
CA ASN A 286 20.68 -2.77 -52.47
C ASN A 286 21.54 -4.02 -52.66
N LYS A 287 22.05 -4.61 -51.57
CA LYS A 287 22.81 -5.88 -51.63
C LYS A 287 21.98 -7.02 -52.23
N LEU A 288 20.67 -7.09 -51.92
CA LEU A 288 19.79 -8.11 -52.47
C LEU A 288 19.62 -7.95 -53.99
N ASN A 289 19.47 -6.71 -54.47
CA ASN A 289 19.39 -6.40 -55.89
C ASN A 289 20.70 -6.76 -56.62
N GLU A 290 21.85 -6.41 -56.04
CA GLU A 290 23.17 -6.81 -56.57
C GLU A 290 23.27 -8.33 -56.70
N PHE A 291 22.90 -9.08 -55.66
CA PHE A 291 22.89 -10.55 -55.72
C PHE A 291 21.88 -11.11 -56.72
N GLN A 292 20.74 -10.44 -56.95
CA GLN A 292 19.78 -10.85 -57.97
C GLN A 292 20.34 -10.66 -59.38
N GLU A 293 20.99 -9.51 -59.66
CA GLU A 293 21.65 -9.28 -60.95
C GLU A 293 22.79 -10.27 -61.21
N GLU A 294 23.61 -10.56 -60.19
CA GLU A 294 24.65 -11.59 -60.27
C GLU A 294 24.05 -12.97 -60.58
N TYR A 295 22.96 -13.33 -59.89
CA TYR A 295 22.27 -14.60 -60.11
C TYR A 295 21.69 -14.71 -61.53
N GLU A 296 21.05 -13.65 -62.04
CA GLU A 296 20.52 -13.61 -63.41
C GLU A 296 21.64 -13.75 -64.45
N ASN A 297 22.76 -13.05 -64.27
CA ASN A 297 23.94 -13.15 -65.14
C ASN A 297 24.51 -14.58 -65.17
N ILE A 298 24.66 -15.21 -64.00
CA ILE A 298 25.12 -16.60 -63.89
C ILE A 298 24.13 -17.54 -64.58
N GLN A 299 22.82 -17.32 -64.42
CA GLN A 299 21.78 -18.14 -65.01
C GLN A 299 21.75 -18.01 -66.55
N GLU A 300 21.97 -16.81 -67.09
CA GLU A 300 22.17 -16.60 -68.52
C GLU A 300 23.39 -17.35 -69.06
N GLU A 301 24.55 -17.22 -68.39
CA GLU A 301 25.76 -17.92 -68.78
C GLU A 301 25.56 -19.44 -68.76
N PHE A 302 24.93 -19.95 -67.71
CA PHE A 302 24.59 -21.36 -67.57
C PHE A 302 23.69 -21.81 -68.73
N ASN A 303 22.68 -21.03 -69.09
CA ASN A 303 21.80 -21.33 -70.22
C ASN A 303 22.52 -21.31 -71.57
N LYS A 304 23.47 -20.37 -71.78
CA LYS A 304 24.34 -20.33 -72.97
C LYS A 304 25.20 -21.59 -73.06
N LYS A 305 25.88 -21.98 -71.97
CA LYS A 305 26.68 -23.21 -71.89
C LYS A 305 25.83 -24.46 -72.10
N LYS A 306 24.64 -24.52 -71.50
CA LYS A 306 23.68 -25.63 -71.68
C LYS A 306 23.26 -25.80 -73.15
N LYS A 307 22.93 -24.70 -73.84
CA LYS A 307 22.61 -24.73 -75.28
C LYS A 307 23.80 -25.21 -76.12
N LEU A 308 25.02 -24.77 -75.79
CA LEU A 308 26.23 -25.21 -76.48
C LEU A 308 26.47 -26.72 -76.31
N VAL A 309 26.38 -27.22 -75.07
CA VAL A 309 26.49 -28.65 -74.77
C VAL A 309 25.45 -29.44 -75.56
N HIS A 310 24.20 -28.97 -75.61
CA HIS A 310 23.15 -29.65 -76.37
C HIS A 310 23.46 -29.73 -77.87
N ARG A 311 23.95 -28.64 -78.49
CA ARG A 311 24.38 -28.64 -79.90
C ARG A 311 25.54 -29.60 -80.17
N LEU A 312 26.53 -29.64 -79.26
CA LEU A 312 27.65 -30.57 -79.37
C LEU A 312 27.16 -32.02 -79.28
N LEU A 313 26.20 -32.31 -78.39
CA LEU A 313 25.58 -33.63 -78.29
C LEU A 313 24.86 -34.02 -79.59
N THR A 314 24.05 -33.13 -80.17
CA THR A 314 23.35 -33.42 -81.44
C THR A 314 24.30 -33.62 -82.61
N ASN A 315 25.40 -32.86 -82.66
CA ASN A 315 26.45 -33.03 -83.68
C ASN A 315 27.20 -34.36 -83.49
N TYR A 316 27.41 -34.77 -82.24
CA TYR A 316 28.01 -36.05 -81.92
C TYR A 316 27.09 -37.21 -82.30
N GLU A 317 25.80 -37.13 -81.98
CA GLU A 317 24.79 -38.13 -82.37
C GLU A 317 24.67 -38.29 -83.89
N THR A 318 24.67 -37.18 -84.63
CA THR A 318 24.65 -37.22 -86.11
C THR A 318 25.95 -37.81 -86.68
N SER A 319 27.10 -37.50 -86.09
CA SER A 319 28.38 -38.10 -86.48
C SER A 319 28.40 -39.61 -86.21
N ILE A 320 27.82 -40.07 -85.08
CA ILE A 320 27.63 -41.49 -84.80
C ILE A 320 26.74 -42.13 -85.87
N LYS A 321 25.60 -41.53 -86.22
CA LYS A 321 24.71 -42.04 -87.28
C LYS A 321 25.40 -42.12 -88.64
N ASN A 322 26.24 -41.13 -88.97
CA ASN A 322 27.02 -41.13 -90.20
C ASN A 322 28.13 -42.19 -90.17
N LYS A 323 28.75 -42.42 -89.02
CA LYS A 323 29.73 -43.49 -88.85
C LYS A 323 29.08 -44.86 -89.03
N THR A 324 27.96 -45.12 -88.36
CA THR A 324 27.26 -46.41 -88.46
C THR A 324 26.71 -46.66 -89.86
N SER A 325 26.23 -45.64 -90.58
CA SER A 325 25.80 -45.80 -91.98
C SER A 325 26.95 -46.09 -92.94
N ARG A 326 28.12 -45.46 -92.74
CA ARG A 326 29.33 -45.76 -93.49
C ARG A 326 29.86 -47.15 -93.20
N GLU A 327 29.85 -47.59 -91.94
CA GLU A 327 30.22 -48.96 -91.55
C GLU A 327 29.32 -49.99 -92.24
N ALA A 328 27.99 -49.77 -92.23
CA ALA A 328 27.05 -50.66 -92.93
C ALA A 328 27.26 -50.69 -94.46
N LEU A 329 27.58 -49.56 -95.09
CA LEU A 329 27.90 -49.52 -96.52
C LEU A 329 29.20 -50.28 -96.82
N LEU A 330 30.20 -50.15 -95.94
CA LEU A 330 31.49 -50.79 -96.07
C LEU A 330 31.34 -52.32 -95.94
N GLU A 331 30.53 -52.79 -94.99
CA GLU A 331 30.15 -54.21 -94.90
C GLU A 331 29.48 -54.69 -96.20
N ARG A 332 28.51 -53.93 -96.73
CA ARG A 332 27.81 -54.29 -97.98
C ARG A 332 28.76 -54.38 -99.18
N LEU A 333 29.67 -53.42 -99.34
CA LEU A 333 30.67 -53.41 -100.41
C LEU A 333 31.68 -54.55 -100.24
N VAL A 334 32.04 -54.91 -99.01
CA VAL A 334 32.88 -56.09 -98.72
C VAL A 334 32.15 -57.37 -99.11
N GLU A 335 30.85 -57.48 -98.83
CA GLU A 335 30.00 -58.60 -99.27
C GLU A 335 29.88 -58.67 -100.80
N GLU A 336 29.63 -57.54 -101.46
CA GLU A 336 29.58 -57.46 -102.93
C GLU A 336 30.92 -57.85 -103.55
N LYS A 337 32.03 -57.32 -103.03
CA LYS A 337 33.38 -57.71 -103.45
C LYS A 337 33.59 -59.21 -103.33
N LYS A 338 33.23 -59.82 -102.19
CA LYS A 338 33.30 -61.28 -102.00
C LYS A 338 32.45 -62.01 -103.04
N SER A 339 31.22 -61.56 -103.28
CA SER A 339 30.31 -62.17 -104.26
C SER A 339 30.85 -62.11 -105.69
N VAL A 340 31.46 -60.99 -106.09
CA VAL A 340 32.08 -60.82 -107.41
C VAL A 340 33.31 -61.72 -107.55
N LEU A 341 34.16 -61.79 -106.51
CA LEU A 341 35.32 -62.68 -106.51
C LEU A 341 34.92 -64.15 -106.64
N ILE A 342 33.88 -64.59 -105.92
CA ILE A 342 33.34 -65.96 -106.00
C ILE A 342 32.73 -66.22 -107.40
N LYS A 343 31.99 -65.26 -107.98
CA LYS A 343 31.47 -65.38 -109.36
C LYS A 343 32.59 -65.54 -110.38
N CYS A 344 33.65 -64.72 -110.29
CA CYS A 344 34.81 -64.85 -111.17
C CYS A 344 35.52 -66.20 -111.02
N ALA A 345 35.58 -66.75 -109.79
CA ALA A 345 36.08 -68.10 -109.53
C ALA A 345 35.22 -69.16 -110.25
N SER A 346 33.89 -69.06 -110.15
CA SER A 346 32.95 -70.01 -110.74
C SER A 346 32.97 -70.01 -112.27
N GLN A 347 33.23 -68.85 -112.88
CA GLN A 347 33.28 -68.67 -114.34
C GLN A 347 34.67 -68.98 -114.94
N GLN A 348 35.62 -69.49 -114.14
CA GLN A 348 37.02 -69.74 -114.55
C GLN A 348 37.74 -68.51 -115.15
N ILE A 349 37.35 -67.30 -114.74
CA ILE A 349 38.03 -66.08 -115.19
C ILE A 349 39.37 -66.00 -114.45
N LYS A 350 40.49 -66.07 -115.19
CA LYS A 350 41.84 -65.94 -114.63
C LYS A 350 42.12 -64.48 -114.27
N ILE A 351 41.94 -64.14 -113.01
CA ILE A 351 42.30 -62.82 -112.47
C ILE A 351 43.68 -62.91 -111.78
N PRO A 352 44.59 -61.94 -111.97
CA PRO A 352 45.88 -61.90 -111.27
C PRO A 352 45.68 -61.69 -109.75
N ILE A 353 46.20 -62.60 -108.93
CA ILE A 353 46.12 -62.54 -107.46
C ILE A 353 47.56 -62.49 -106.91
N THR A 354 47.84 -61.58 -105.99
CA THR A 354 49.11 -61.55 -105.23
C THR A 354 49.06 -62.47 -104.01
N SER A 355 47.93 -62.53 -103.31
CA SER A 355 47.73 -63.46 -102.18
C SER A 355 46.25 -63.70 -101.85
N GLY A 356 45.88 -64.92 -101.43
CA GLY A 356 44.51 -65.30 -101.05
C GLY A 356 43.83 -66.25 -102.04
N SER A 357 42.58 -66.63 -101.77
CA SER A 357 41.80 -67.57 -102.59
C SER A 357 40.51 -66.95 -103.10
N LEU A 358 40.25 -67.06 -104.40
CA LEU A 358 39.02 -66.62 -105.07
C LEU A 358 37.77 -67.38 -104.57
N ILE A 359 37.93 -68.64 -104.14
CA ILE A 359 36.82 -69.50 -103.70
C ILE A 359 36.28 -69.04 -102.33
N ASN A 360 37.17 -68.51 -101.48
CA ASN A 360 36.80 -68.03 -100.14
C ASN A 360 36.50 -66.53 -100.10
N GLY A 361 36.49 -65.85 -101.26
CA GLY A 361 36.18 -64.41 -101.35
C GLY A 361 37.25 -63.46 -100.80
N ASN A 362 38.42 -63.96 -100.37
CA ASN A 362 39.47 -63.19 -99.69
C ASN A 362 40.73 -63.00 -100.55
N ALA A 363 40.58 -62.81 -101.86
CA ALA A 363 41.71 -62.59 -102.77
C ALA A 363 42.18 -61.13 -102.79
N ILE A 364 43.48 -60.91 -102.64
CA ILE A 364 44.17 -59.64 -102.85
C ILE A 364 44.65 -59.64 -104.30
N LEU A 365 44.11 -58.72 -105.09
CA LEU A 365 44.33 -58.66 -106.54
C LEU A 365 45.61 -57.89 -106.87
N ASP A 366 46.35 -58.37 -107.87
CA ASP A 366 47.54 -57.72 -108.38
C ASP A 366 47.19 -56.78 -109.54
N PHE A 367 47.23 -55.47 -109.27
CA PHE A 367 46.89 -54.43 -110.25
C PHE A 367 48.11 -53.88 -111.02
N SER A 368 49.29 -54.49 -110.87
CA SER A 368 50.54 -54.00 -111.45
C SER A 368 50.54 -53.87 -112.98
N LYS A 369 49.76 -54.71 -113.69
CA LYS A 369 49.70 -54.80 -115.17
C LYS A 369 48.67 -53.89 -115.84
N LEU A 370 47.94 -53.06 -115.10
CA LEU A 370 46.96 -52.12 -115.65
C LEU A 370 47.60 -50.75 -115.97
N ASP A 371 47.07 -50.10 -117.00
CA ASP A 371 47.54 -48.79 -117.50
C ASP A 371 47.35 -47.67 -116.46
N ASN A 372 48.19 -46.63 -116.49
CA ASN A 372 48.26 -45.62 -115.41
C ASN A 372 46.97 -44.78 -115.22
N ASN A 373 46.03 -44.77 -116.16
CA ASN A 373 44.70 -44.15 -115.99
C ASN A 373 43.67 -45.07 -115.31
N SER A 374 43.93 -46.38 -115.27
CA SER A 374 43.07 -47.39 -114.61
C SER A 374 43.61 -47.80 -113.24
N LYS A 375 44.87 -47.49 -112.94
CA LYS A 375 45.34 -47.32 -111.57
C LYS A 375 44.67 -46.05 -111.05
N ILE A 376 43.60 -46.21 -110.29
CA ILE A 376 43.08 -45.11 -109.49
C ILE A 376 44.24 -44.63 -108.63
N ASN A 377 44.80 -43.49 -109.04
CA ASN A 377 45.65 -42.66 -108.20
C ASN A 377 45.01 -42.59 -106.82
N SER A 378 45.84 -42.80 -105.80
CA SER A 378 45.60 -42.49 -104.38
C SER A 378 44.86 -43.49 -103.50
N THR A 379 45.13 -44.81 -103.53
CA THR A 379 44.84 -45.62 -102.33
C THR A 379 45.82 -45.28 -101.21
N GLU A 380 47.13 -45.34 -101.45
CA GLU A 380 48.12 -45.04 -100.40
C GLU A 380 48.09 -43.57 -99.95
N THR A 381 47.93 -42.60 -100.86
CA THR A 381 47.89 -41.19 -100.44
C THR A 381 46.58 -40.80 -99.74
N LYS A 382 45.42 -41.37 -100.09
CA LYS A 382 44.19 -41.15 -99.31
C LYS A 382 44.20 -41.92 -98.00
N GLU A 383 44.84 -43.08 -97.93
CA GLU A 383 44.95 -43.88 -96.72
C GLU A 383 45.87 -43.20 -95.70
N ILE A 384 46.98 -42.58 -96.14
CA ILE A 384 47.81 -41.69 -95.32
C ILE A 384 47.01 -40.46 -94.87
N GLU A 385 46.26 -39.81 -95.76
CA GLU A 385 45.43 -38.65 -95.41
C GLU A 385 44.31 -39.01 -94.42
N PHE A 386 43.73 -40.21 -94.53
CA PHE A 386 42.74 -40.73 -93.58
C PHE A 386 43.37 -41.17 -92.26
N GLN A 387 44.58 -41.71 -92.26
CA GLN A 387 45.32 -42.04 -91.04
C GLN A 387 45.75 -40.78 -90.28
N GLU A 388 46.16 -39.72 -90.99
CA GLU A 388 46.44 -38.42 -90.38
C GLU A 388 45.17 -37.78 -89.80
N LYS A 389 44.04 -37.83 -90.52
CA LYS A 389 42.73 -37.37 -90.00
C LYS A 389 42.24 -38.22 -88.82
N LEU A 390 42.49 -39.53 -88.81
CA LEU A 390 42.18 -40.41 -87.67
C LEU A 390 43.05 -40.08 -86.46
N LYS A 391 44.35 -39.84 -86.66
CA LYS A 391 45.26 -39.39 -85.59
C LYS A 391 44.87 -38.03 -85.03
N SER A 392 44.46 -37.07 -85.88
CA SER A 392 44.00 -35.77 -85.41
C SER A 392 42.69 -35.89 -84.61
N LEU A 393 41.73 -36.69 -85.11
CA LEU A 393 40.47 -36.96 -84.42
C LEU A 393 40.66 -37.75 -83.11
N GLN A 394 41.64 -38.68 -83.05
CA GLN A 394 42.02 -39.36 -81.81
C GLN A 394 42.65 -38.39 -80.80
N ASN A 395 43.55 -37.50 -81.24
CA ASN A 395 44.12 -36.47 -80.37
C ASN A 395 43.05 -35.49 -79.86
N ASP A 396 42.05 -35.15 -80.67
CA ASP A 396 40.94 -34.31 -80.24
C ASP A 396 39.98 -35.06 -79.30
N LEU A 397 39.78 -36.37 -79.48
CA LEU A 397 39.06 -37.23 -78.54
C LEU A 397 39.78 -37.39 -77.20
N GLU A 398 41.12 -37.51 -77.19
CA GLU A 398 41.91 -37.52 -75.95
C GLU A 398 41.84 -36.18 -75.22
N LYS A 399 41.76 -35.04 -75.93
CA LYS A 399 41.50 -33.72 -75.32
C LYS A 399 40.08 -33.58 -74.76
N ILE A 400 39.10 -34.29 -75.33
CA ILE A 400 37.69 -34.30 -74.88
C ILE A 400 37.44 -35.39 -73.82
N SER A 401 38.42 -36.28 -73.59
CA SER A 401 38.34 -37.26 -72.50
C SER A 401 38.02 -36.53 -71.18
N PRO A 402 36.98 -36.99 -70.45
CA PRO A 402 36.39 -36.20 -69.37
C PRO A 402 37.47 -35.94 -68.32
N ASN A 403 37.90 -34.68 -68.24
CA ASN A 403 38.79 -34.23 -67.18
C ASN A 403 38.07 -34.52 -65.86
N LEU A 404 38.46 -35.60 -65.17
CA LEU A 404 37.88 -36.02 -63.89
C LEU A 404 37.85 -34.86 -62.87
N LYS A 405 38.75 -33.87 -63.02
CA LYS A 405 38.73 -32.62 -62.24
C LYS A 405 37.53 -31.72 -62.52
N ALA A 406 37.00 -31.66 -63.73
CA ALA A 406 35.81 -30.89 -64.06
C ALA A 406 34.54 -31.54 -63.50
N LEU A 407 34.46 -32.88 -63.54
CA LEU A 407 33.36 -33.62 -62.92
C LEU A 407 33.38 -33.50 -61.39
N ASN A 408 34.57 -33.55 -60.79
CA ASN A 408 34.75 -33.34 -59.34
C ASN A 408 34.40 -31.90 -58.94
N LYS A 409 34.82 -30.89 -59.72
CA LYS A 409 34.42 -29.50 -59.49
C LYS A 409 32.91 -29.31 -59.63
N PHE A 410 32.27 -29.96 -60.61
CA PHE A 410 30.81 -29.89 -60.76
C PHE A 410 30.08 -30.47 -59.53
N ASN A 411 30.55 -31.60 -58.98
CA ASN A 411 30.00 -32.18 -57.76
C ASN A 411 30.25 -31.30 -56.51
N GLU A 412 31.41 -30.64 -56.42
CA GLU A 412 31.70 -29.67 -55.36
C GLU A 412 30.76 -28.45 -55.43
N PHE A 413 30.57 -27.89 -56.64
CA PHE A 413 29.61 -26.81 -56.86
C PHE A 413 28.18 -27.24 -56.52
N GLN A 414 27.77 -28.45 -56.89
CA GLN A 414 26.44 -28.96 -56.59
C GLN A 414 26.21 -29.14 -55.07
N ASN A 415 27.24 -29.55 -54.34
CA ASN A 415 27.20 -29.67 -52.89
C ASN A 415 27.21 -28.31 -52.17
N GLN A 416 27.99 -27.34 -52.65
CA GLN A 416 27.96 -25.98 -52.12
C GLN A 416 26.61 -25.31 -52.37
N PHE A 417 26.04 -25.52 -53.57
CA PHE A 417 24.72 -25.00 -53.91
C PHE A 417 23.63 -25.57 -53.00
N LYS A 418 23.66 -26.88 -52.72
CA LYS A 418 22.75 -27.50 -51.74
C LYS A 418 22.87 -26.89 -50.35
N LYS A 419 24.10 -26.75 -49.82
CA LYS A 419 24.32 -26.14 -48.50
C LYS A 419 23.84 -24.69 -48.43
N SER A 420 24.10 -23.90 -49.48
CA SER A 420 23.62 -22.52 -49.57
C SER A 420 22.10 -22.46 -49.59
N ASN A 421 21.45 -23.32 -50.39
CA ASN A 421 20.00 -23.39 -50.49
C ASN A 421 19.33 -23.83 -49.17
N ASP A 422 19.92 -24.78 -48.45
CA ASP A 422 19.42 -25.21 -47.13
C ASP A 422 19.54 -24.08 -46.09
N SER A 423 20.64 -23.31 -46.12
CA SER A 423 20.81 -22.15 -45.24
C SER A 423 19.82 -21.02 -45.56
N PHE A 424 19.51 -20.80 -46.84
CA PHE A 424 18.51 -19.84 -47.29
C PHE A 424 17.09 -20.24 -46.86
N GLU A 425 16.72 -21.51 -47.00
CA GLU A 425 15.45 -22.06 -46.49
C GLU A 425 15.31 -21.85 -44.97
N LEU A 426 16.39 -22.07 -44.22
CA LEU A 426 16.41 -21.87 -42.77
C LEU A 426 16.23 -20.39 -42.41
N ALA A 427 16.98 -19.48 -43.06
CA ALA A 427 16.86 -18.05 -42.86
C ALA A 427 15.46 -17.52 -43.22
N ARG A 428 14.86 -18.05 -44.29
CA ARG A 428 13.49 -17.72 -44.72
C ARG A 428 12.44 -18.16 -43.69
N LYS A 429 12.58 -19.34 -43.10
CA LYS A 429 11.71 -19.81 -42.01
C LYS A 429 11.82 -18.91 -40.79
N ASN A 430 13.03 -18.54 -40.38
CA ASN A 430 13.26 -17.64 -39.25
C ASN A 430 12.65 -16.25 -39.49
N ALA A 431 12.84 -15.67 -40.68
CA ALA A 431 12.25 -14.39 -41.04
C ALA A 431 10.71 -14.43 -41.00
N LYS A 432 10.11 -15.56 -41.39
CA LYS A 432 8.65 -15.76 -41.32
C LYS A 432 8.15 -15.85 -39.88
N SER A 433 8.89 -16.53 -39.00
CA SER A 433 8.58 -16.62 -37.56
C SER A 433 8.64 -15.24 -36.89
N ILE A 434 9.72 -14.48 -37.12
CA ILE A 434 9.89 -13.12 -36.57
C ILE A 434 8.77 -12.19 -37.06
N LYS A 435 8.38 -12.30 -38.34
CA LYS A 435 7.27 -11.51 -38.89
C LYS A 435 5.92 -11.86 -38.23
N GLN A 436 5.70 -13.12 -37.89
CA GLN A 436 4.50 -13.55 -37.16
C GLN A 436 4.50 -13.03 -35.72
N GLU A 437 5.62 -13.13 -35.01
CA GLU A 437 5.77 -12.58 -33.66
C GLU A 437 5.57 -11.06 -33.63
N PHE A 438 6.16 -10.34 -34.59
CA PHE A 438 5.96 -8.90 -34.74
C PHE A 438 4.49 -8.53 -34.99
N SER A 439 3.80 -9.30 -35.84
CA SER A 439 2.38 -9.09 -36.13
C SER A 439 1.48 -9.35 -34.92
N ILE A 440 1.82 -10.32 -34.07
CA ILE A 440 1.09 -10.59 -32.82
C ILE A 440 1.25 -9.42 -31.84
N ILE A 441 2.47 -8.90 -31.69
CA ILE A 441 2.74 -7.73 -30.84
C ILE A 441 2.00 -6.49 -31.36
N GLN A 442 1.97 -6.28 -32.69
CA GLN A 442 1.25 -5.16 -33.30
C GLN A 442 -0.27 -5.22 -33.07
N GLN A 443 -0.88 -6.40 -33.03
CA GLN A 443 -2.31 -6.58 -32.78
C GLN A 443 -2.69 -6.49 -31.28
N SER A 444 -1.69 -6.58 -30.39
CA SER A 444 -1.88 -6.50 -28.93
C SER A 444 -1.71 -5.09 -28.34
N ARG A 445 -1.40 -4.09 -29.18
CA ARG A 445 -1.52 -2.65 -28.89
C ARG A 445 -2.85 -2.14 -29.42
#